data_AF-A0A3D5PZE5-F1
#
_entry.id   AF-A0A3D5PZE5-F1
#
_cell.length_a   1.000
_cell.length_b   1.000
_cell.length_c   1.000
_cell.angle_alpha   90.00
_cell.angle_beta   90.00
_cell.angle_gamma   90.00
#
_symmetry.space_group_name_H-M   'P 1'
#
loop_
_entity.id
_entity.type
_entity.pdbx_description
1 polymer ?
#
loop_
_entity_poly.entity_id
_entity_poly.type
_entity_poly.pdbx_seq_one_letter_code
_entity_poly.pdbx_strand_id
1 'polypeptide(L)' 'MRTFTLQQSRTEVYTPHGGLALVGHCLNRHTSLTKTARTVAKRHGIPNIDLIRTYLGLVTQG' A
#
# COMPACT_ATOMS: atom_id res chain seq x y z
N MET A 1 -13.62 -1.31 -10.53
CA MET A 1 -12.71 -1.78 -9.44
C MET A 1 -13.34 -3.03 -8.86
N ARG A 2 -12.62 -4.16 -8.82
CA ARG A 2 -13.12 -5.40 -8.21
C ARG A 2 -13.12 -5.23 -6.69
N THR A 3 -14.23 -5.60 -6.04
CA THR A 3 -14.38 -5.58 -4.60
C THR A 3 -13.60 -6.75 -4.02
N PHE A 4 -12.50 -6.48 -3.32
CA PHE A 4 -11.74 -7.51 -2.62
C PHE A 4 -12.29 -7.67 -1.21
N THR A 5 -12.86 -8.84 -0.91
CA THR A 5 -13.28 -9.22 0.43
C THR A 5 -12.09 -9.79 1.19
N LEU A 6 -11.55 -9.03 2.13
CA LEU A 6 -10.46 -9.47 3.01
C LEU A 6 -11.05 -10.40 4.07
N GLN A 7 -10.65 -11.67 4.07
CA GLN A 7 -10.98 -12.64 5.11
C GLN A 7 -9.70 -13.13 5.79
N GLN A 8 -9.69 -13.08 7.12
CA GLN A 8 -8.58 -13.56 7.93
C GLN A 8 -8.73 -15.07 8.15
N SER A 9 -7.98 -15.88 7.39
CA SER A 9 -7.91 -17.32 7.60
C SER A 9 -6.86 -17.65 8.65
N ARG A 10 -7.17 -18.57 9.57
CA ARG A 10 -6.22 -19.09 10.57
C ARG A 10 -5.40 -20.27 10.06
N THR A 11 -5.78 -20.86 8.93
CA THR A 11 -5.23 -22.12 8.41
C THR A 11 -4.51 -21.98 7.07
N GLU A 12 -4.81 -20.93 6.28
CA GLU A 12 -4.25 -20.77 4.94
C GLU A 12 -3.77 -19.34 4.69
N VAL A 13 -2.46 -19.19 4.45
CA VAL A 13 -1.86 -17.94 3.99
C VAL A 13 -1.89 -17.94 2.46
N TYR A 14 -2.95 -17.37 1.88
CA TYR A 14 -3.01 -17.19 0.44
C TYR A 14 -2.12 -16.00 0.01
N THR A 15 -0.95 -16.39 -0.50
CA THR A 15 -0.15 -15.72 -1.51
C THR A 15 0.75 -14.56 -1.04
N PRO A 16 2.05 -14.56 -1.37
CA PRO A 16 2.99 -13.46 -1.06
C PRO A 16 2.56 -12.10 -1.64
N HIS A 17 1.69 -12.09 -2.67
CA HIS A 17 1.12 -10.87 -3.25
C HIS A 17 -0.14 -10.35 -2.52
N GLY A 18 -0.74 -11.15 -1.64
CA GLY A 18 -1.93 -10.79 -0.87
C GLY A 18 -1.65 -9.66 0.13
N GLY A 19 -0.45 -9.65 0.73
CA GLY A 19 0.01 -8.58 1.62
C GLY A 19 0.03 -7.22 0.92
N LEU A 20 0.58 -7.15 -0.28
CA LEU A 20 0.66 -5.91 -1.05
C LEU A 20 -0.72 -5.37 -1.45
N ALA A 21 -1.65 -6.25 -1.84
CA ALA A 21 -3.03 -5.88 -2.15
C ALA A 21 -3.80 -5.39 -0.90
N LEU A 22 -3.62 -6.06 0.23
CA LEU A 22 -4.24 -5.71 1.51
C LEU A 22 -3.74 -4.37 2.02
N VAL A 23 -2.42 -4.17 2.05
CA VAL A 23 -1.82 -2.92 2.49
C VAL A 23 -2.17 -1.78 1.54
N GLY A 24 -2.18 -2.03 0.22
CA GLY A 24 -2.67 -1.07 -0.77
C GLY A 24 -4.13 -0.65 -0.53
N HIS A 25 -5.01 -1.60 -0.19
CA HIS A 25 -6.39 -1.29 0.18
C HIS A 25 -6.49 -0.50 1.48
N CYS A 26 -5.72 -0.89 2.51
CA CYS A 26 -5.73 -0.24 3.82
C CYS A 26 -5.23 1.20 3.74
N LEU A 27 -4.15 1.46 3.01
CA LEU A 27 -3.64 2.81 2.76
C LEU A 27 -4.67 3.67 2.04
N ASN A 28 -5.36 3.15 1.03
CA ASN A 28 -6.34 3.93 0.27
C ASN A 28 -7.64 4.19 1.05
N ARG A 29 -8.05 3.28 1.95
CA ARG A 29 -9.33 3.37 2.67
C ARG A 29 -9.23 4.00 4.05
N HIS A 30 -8.12 3.75 4.77
CA HIS A 30 -7.97 4.13 6.18
C HIS A 30 -6.92 5.23 6.40
N THR A 31 -6.17 5.64 5.37
CA THR A 31 -5.20 6.73 5.51
C THR A 31 -5.40 7.81 4.46
N SER A 32 -5.08 9.05 4.83
CA SER A 32 -4.97 10.19 3.91
C SER A 32 -3.57 10.32 3.31
N LEU A 33 -2.73 9.29 3.42
CA LEU A 33 -1.30 9.31 3.08
C LEU A 33 -1.05 9.73 1.63
N THR A 34 -1.91 9.31 0.70
CA THR A 34 -1.86 9.74 -0.71
C THR A 34 -2.12 11.23 -0.89
N LYS A 35 -2.96 11.84 -0.05
CA LYS A 35 -3.24 13.28 -0.08
C LYS A 35 -2.12 14.08 0.58
N THR A 36 -1.64 13.64 1.75
CA THR A 36 -0.58 14.33 2.51
C THR A 36 0.79 14.19 1.87
N ALA A 37 1.14 13.03 1.32
CA ALA A 37 2.43 12.85 0.64
C ALA A 37 2.53 13.66 -0.67
N ARG A 38 1.40 14.03 -1.26
CA ARG A 38 1.33 14.90 -2.45
C ARG A 38 1.58 16.38 -2.12
N THR A 39 1.26 16.81 -0.90
CA THR A 39 1.49 18.19 -0.44
C THR A 39 2.92 18.44 0.00
N VAL A 40 3.71 17.38 0.23
CA VAL A 40 5.14 17.50 0.55
C VAL A 40 5.91 17.94 -0.69
N ALA A 41 6.66 19.05 -0.56
CA ALA A 41 7.48 19.60 -1.64
C ALA A 41 8.44 18.54 -2.21
N LYS A 42 8.51 18.49 -3.53
CA LYS A 42 9.41 17.58 -4.25
C LYS A 42 10.83 18.15 -4.20
N ARG A 43 11.82 17.33 -3.80
CA ARG A 43 13.23 17.77 -3.78
C ARG A 43 13.96 17.50 -5.10
N HIS A 44 13.58 16.45 -5.83
CA HIS A 44 14.30 15.99 -7.03
C HIS A 44 13.37 15.52 -8.16
N GLY A 45 12.19 16.14 -8.30
CA GLY A 45 11.21 15.78 -9.35
C GLY A 45 10.40 14.50 -9.09
N ILE A 46 10.96 13.54 -8.34
CA ILE A 46 10.24 12.34 -7.90
C ILE A 46 9.22 12.72 -6.82
N PRO A 47 7.93 12.38 -7.00
CA PRO A 47 6.93 12.62 -5.98
C PRO A 47 7.15 11.67 -4.79
N ASN A 48 7.16 12.21 -3.56
CA ASN A 48 7.46 11.45 -2.34
C ASN A 48 6.52 10.24 -2.13
N ILE A 49 5.29 10.31 -2.66
CA ILE A 49 4.34 9.20 -2.60
C ILE A 49 4.81 7.95 -3.35
N ASP A 50 5.58 8.08 -4.43
CA ASP A 50 6.08 6.94 -5.19
C ASP A 50 7.21 6.23 -4.43
N LEU A 51 8.07 6.98 -3.75
CA LEU A 51 9.10 6.42 -2.87
C LEU A 51 8.46 5.64 -1.71
N ILE A 52 7.45 6.23 -1.06
CA ILE A 52 6.74 5.58 0.05
C ILE A 52 6.05 4.30 -0.42
N ARG A 53 5.36 4.33 -1.56
CA ARG A 53 4.70 3.14 -2.12
C ARG A 53 5.70 2.05 -2.50
N THR A 54 6.84 2.41 -3.05
CA THR A 54 7.88 1.45 -3.46
C THR A 54 8.50 0.79 -2.24
N TYR A 55 8.88 1.58 -1.23
CA TYR A 55 9.44 1.05 0.02
C TYR A 55 8.45 0.15 0.76
N LEU A 56 7.20 0.59 0.84
CA LEU A 56 6.14 -0.16 1.48
C LEU A 56 5.79 -1.43 0.71
N GLY A 57 5.84 -1.40 -0.63
CA GLY A 57 5.76 -2.58 -1.47
C GLY A 57 6.85 -3.60 -1.12
N LEU A 58 8.11 -3.17 -1.04
CA LEU A 58 9.24 -4.02 -0.64
C LEU A 58 9.06 -4.63 0.75
N VAL A 59 8.61 -3.84 1.74
CA VAL A 59 8.36 -4.34 3.11
C VAL A 59 7.25 -5.39 3.11
N THR A 60 6.23 -5.25 2.26
CA THR A 60 5.09 -6.19 2.19
C THR A 60 5.35 -7.43 1.34
N GLN A 61 6.51 -7.52 0.67
CA GLN A 61 6.94 -8.68 -0.09
C GLN A 61 7.78 -9.67 0.73
N GLY A 62 8.13 -9.32 1.98
CA GLY A 62 8.89 -10.16 2.92
C GLY A 62 8.03 -11.14 3.71
#